data_AF-A0AAV0YDH1-F1
#
_entry.id   AF-A0AAV0YDH1-F1
#
_cell.length_a   1.000
_cell.length_b   1.000
_cell.length_c   1.000
_cell.angle_alpha   90.00
_cell.angle_beta   90.00
_cell.angle_gamma   90.00
#
_symmetry.space_group_name_H-M   'P 1'
#
loop_
_entity.id
_entity.type
_entity.pdbx_description
1 polymer ?
#
loop_
_entity_poly.entity_id
_entity_poly.type
_entity_poly.pdbx_seq_one_letter_code
_entity_poly.pdbx_strand_id
1 'polypeptide(L)'
;MSYLIKNGLNINGKIFMFELSQVVCDAPAKAFILNVKVHNAYHGCSSCIDEGSFINNRMSFNNLNSSLRTDKSFRDKSDEDCNGHVLSITEVSINSFSLLCGYPCKSI
;
A
#
# COMPACT_ATOMS: atom_id res chain seq x y z
N MET A 1 -2.98 18.10 -8.95
CA MET A 1 -2.92 16.77 -9.62
C MET A 1 -4.17 16.45 -10.45
N SER A 2 -5.37 16.89 -10.06
CA SER A 2 -6.63 16.52 -10.76
C SER A 2 -6.80 17.14 -12.16
N TYR A 3 -6.18 18.29 -12.44
CA TYR A 3 -6.36 18.97 -13.73
C TYR A 3 -5.81 18.19 -14.92
N LEU A 4 -4.58 17.67 -14.84
CA LEU A 4 -3.96 16.89 -15.93
C LEU A 4 -4.66 15.54 -16.16
N ILE A 5 -5.16 14.92 -15.09
CA ILE A 5 -5.90 13.66 -15.17
C ILE A 5 -7.26 13.90 -15.83
N LYS A 6 -7.95 15.00 -15.52
CA LYS A 6 -9.28 15.32 -16.05
C LYS A 6 -9.25 15.92 -17.45
N ASN A 7 -8.30 16.81 -17.72
CA ASN A 7 -8.28 17.65 -18.93
C ASN A 7 -7.14 17.31 -19.90
N GLY A 8 -6.16 16.52 -19.48
CA GLY A 8 -4.97 16.24 -20.29
C GLY A 8 -4.07 17.46 -20.49
N LEU A 9 -3.13 17.32 -21.43
CA LEU A 9 -2.24 18.38 -21.89
C LEU A 9 -2.43 18.58 -23.40
N ASN A 10 -2.71 19.81 -23.83
CA ASN A 10 -2.84 20.15 -25.24
C ASN A 10 -1.47 20.59 -25.80
N ILE A 11 -0.93 19.83 -26.76
CA ILE A 11 0.27 20.17 -27.52
C ILE A 11 -0.10 20.14 -29.01
N ASN A 12 0.02 21.28 -29.68
CA ASN A 12 -0.28 21.43 -31.11
C ASN A 12 -1.68 20.92 -31.53
N GLY A 13 -2.69 21.16 -30.67
CA GLY A 13 -4.08 20.73 -30.92
C GLY A 13 -4.35 19.27 -30.57
N LYS A 14 -3.36 18.51 -30.11
CA LYS A 14 -3.52 17.13 -29.66
C LYS A 14 -3.57 17.07 -28.14
N ILE A 15 -4.59 16.41 -27.60
CA ILE A 15 -4.76 16.20 -26.15
C ILE A 15 -4.08 14.90 -25.74
N PHE A 16 -3.18 14.98 -24.77
CA PHE A 16 -2.51 13.85 -24.13
C PHE A 16 -3.13 13.61 -22.76
N MET A 17 -3.75 12.45 -22.58
CA MET A 17 -4.36 12.06 -21.30
C MET A 17 -3.33 11.42 -20.37
N PHE A 18 -3.47 11.68 -19.08
CA PHE A 18 -2.59 11.15 -18.04
C PHE A 18 -3.38 10.25 -17.10
N GLU A 19 -2.76 9.14 -16.71
CA GLU A 19 -3.24 8.24 -15.68
C GLU A 19 -2.18 8.10 -14.59
N LEU A 20 -2.61 8.01 -13.33
CA LEU A 20 -1.72 7.77 -12.22
C LEU A 20 -1.37 6.27 -12.15
N SER A 21 -0.16 5.93 -12.61
CA SER A 21 0.28 4.53 -12.66
C SER A 21 0.81 4.00 -11.33
N GLN A 22 1.55 4.78 -10.54
CA GLN A 22 2.08 4.31 -9.24
C GLN A 22 2.41 5.51 -8.36
N VAL A 23 2.33 5.32 -7.04
CA VAL A 23 2.89 6.24 -6.05
C VAL A 23 4.05 5.54 -5.34
N VAL A 24 5.25 6.10 -5.45
CA VAL A 24 6.44 5.63 -4.73
C VAL A 24 6.68 6.57 -3.55
N CYS A 25 6.72 6.01 -2.35
CA CYS A 25 6.94 6.74 -1.11
C CYS A 25 7.60 5.82 -0.08
N ASP A 26 8.06 6.39 1.02
CA ASP A 26 8.62 5.62 2.13
C ASP A 26 7.53 4.83 2.89
N ALA A 27 7.94 3.93 3.78
CA ALA A 27 7.02 3.08 4.51
C ALA A 27 6.02 3.87 5.41
N PRO A 28 6.42 4.94 6.12
CA PRO A 28 5.49 5.80 6.85
C PRO A 28 4.43 6.48 5.97
N ALA A 29 4.83 7.12 4.86
CA ALA A 29 3.88 7.77 3.96
C ALA A 29 2.95 6.77 3.28
N LYS A 30 3.45 5.58 2.92
CA LYS A 30 2.63 4.49 2.40
C LYS A 30 1.56 4.07 3.42
N ALA A 31 1.95 3.86 4.68
CA ALA A 31 1.01 3.48 5.74
C ALA A 31 -0.05 4.56 5.98
N PHE A 32 0.33 5.84 5.91
CA PHE A 32 -0.58 6.96 6.02
C PHE A 32 -1.59 7.02 4.87
N ILE A 33 -1.13 6.92 3.62
CA ILE A 33 -2.00 6.98 2.43
C ILE A 33 -2.95 5.78 2.38
N LEU A 34 -2.46 4.58 2.70
CA LEU A 34 -3.25 3.35 2.71
C LEU A 34 -4.09 3.19 3.99
N ASN A 35 -3.86 4.02 5.00
CA ASN A 35 -4.48 3.89 6.32
C ASN A 35 -4.35 2.47 6.90
N VAL A 36 -3.12 1.98 6.94
CA VAL A 36 -2.74 0.70 7.58
C VAL A 36 -1.81 0.96 8.75
N LYS A 37 -1.62 -0.04 9.61
CA LYS A 37 -0.62 0.02 10.66
C LYS A 37 0.77 0.27 10.07
N VAL A 38 1.56 1.05 10.79
CA VAL A 38 2.93 1.39 10.39
C VAL A 38 3.82 0.14 10.34
N HIS A 39 4.91 0.22 9.57
CA HIS A 39 5.85 -0.90 9.35
C HIS A 39 6.49 -1.50 10.61
N ASN A 40 6.44 -0.79 11.75
CA ASN A 40 6.94 -1.27 13.05
C ASN A 40 5.87 -1.89 13.95
N ALA A 41 4.62 -2.00 13.49
CA ALA A 41 3.56 -2.68 14.24
C ALA A 41 3.66 -4.20 14.08
N TYR A 42 3.15 -4.95 15.06
CA TYR A 42 3.08 -6.42 15.00
C TYR A 42 2.38 -6.92 13.74
N HIS A 43 1.31 -6.27 13.29
CA HIS A 43 0.63 -6.59 12.02
C HIS A 43 0.91 -5.53 10.93
N GLY A 44 2.14 -4.99 10.94
CA GLY A 44 2.57 -3.87 10.09
C GLY A 44 3.16 -4.26 8.73
N CYS A 45 3.29 -5.55 8.43
CA CYS A 45 3.76 -5.99 7.12
C CYS A 45 2.77 -5.48 6.06
N SER A 46 3.26 -4.94 4.93
CA SER A 46 2.36 -4.51 3.85
C SER A 46 2.04 -5.63 2.84
N SER A 47 2.80 -6.73 2.89
CA SER A 47 2.75 -7.79 1.87
C SER A 47 2.05 -9.06 2.32
N CYS A 48 2.25 -9.45 3.58
CA CYS A 48 1.89 -10.77 4.10
C CYS A 48 1.05 -10.63 5.37
N ILE A 49 0.02 -11.44 5.50
CA ILE A 49 -0.81 -11.56 6.70
C ILE A 49 0.02 -12.31 7.75
N ASP A 50 0.86 -11.56 8.45
CA ASP A 50 1.81 -12.09 9.41
C ASP A 50 1.87 -11.21 10.65
N GLU A 51 2.08 -11.86 11.79
CA GLU A 51 2.41 -11.19 13.04
C GLU A 51 3.94 -11.19 13.19
N GLY A 52 4.52 -10.00 13.11
CA GLY A 52 5.94 -9.79 13.31
C GLY A 52 6.36 -10.05 14.75
N SER A 53 7.65 -10.27 14.94
CA SER A 53 8.29 -10.45 16.23
C SER A 53 9.32 -9.35 16.47
N PHE A 54 9.43 -8.86 17.71
CA PHE A 54 10.41 -7.86 18.06
C PHE A 54 11.74 -8.53 18.44
N ILE A 55 12.70 -8.52 17.51
CA ILE A 55 14.00 -9.18 17.64
C ILE A 55 15.10 -8.12 17.46
N ASN A 56 16.11 -8.11 18.33
CA ASN A 56 17.26 -7.19 18.22
C ASN A 56 16.87 -5.71 18.03
N ASN A 57 15.88 -5.24 18.79
CA ASN A 57 15.32 -3.88 18.72
C ASN A 57 14.68 -3.51 17.36
N ARG A 58 14.17 -4.50 16.61
CA ARG A 58 13.54 -4.31 15.31
C ARG A 58 12.33 -5.22 15.17
N MET A 59 11.33 -4.78 14.40
CA MET A 59 10.20 -5.61 14.00
C MET A 59 10.62 -6.51 12.83
N SER A 60 10.41 -7.82 12.94
CA SER A 60 10.80 -8.83 11.95
C SER A 60 9.65 -9.78 11.61
N PHE A 61 9.37 -9.96 10.32
CA PHE A 61 8.32 -10.84 9.79
C PHE A 61 8.99 -12.07 9.16
N ASN A 62 9.01 -13.18 9.89
CA ASN A 62 9.82 -14.36 9.56
C ASN A 62 8.98 -15.53 9.03
N ASN A 63 7.65 -15.38 8.91
CA ASN A 63 6.78 -16.45 8.43
C ASN A 63 6.80 -16.53 6.90
N LEU A 64 7.65 -17.40 6.37
CA LEU A 64 7.77 -17.62 4.93
C LEU A 64 6.52 -18.25 4.28
N ASN A 65 5.63 -18.84 5.08
CA ASN A 65 4.40 -19.49 4.62
C ASN A 65 3.16 -18.62 4.85
N SER A 66 3.33 -17.34 5.20
CA SER A 66 2.23 -16.40 5.39
C SER A 66 1.51 -16.12 4.06
N SER A 67 0.18 -16.03 4.14
CA SER A 67 -0.68 -15.63 3.02
C SER A 67 -0.38 -14.20 2.58
N LEU A 68 -0.33 -13.97 1.27
CA LEU A 68 -0.15 -12.62 0.73
C LEU A 68 -1.44 -11.79 0.85
N ARG A 69 -1.29 -10.50 1.16
CA ARG A 69 -2.37 -9.54 0.98
C ARG A 69 -2.58 -9.28 -0.50
N THR A 70 -3.85 -9.18 -0.88
CA THR A 70 -4.28 -8.88 -2.24
C THR A 70 -4.95 -7.51 -2.26
N ASP A 71 -5.01 -6.89 -3.44
CA ASP A 71 -5.73 -5.61 -3.58
C ASP A 71 -7.21 -5.77 -3.21
N LYS A 72 -7.80 -6.94 -3.48
CA LYS A 72 -9.16 -7.28 -3.06
C LYS A 72 -9.28 -7.33 -1.54
N SER A 73 -8.42 -8.08 -0.86
CA SER A 73 -8.48 -8.22 0.61
C SER A 73 -8.26 -6.88 1.33
N PHE A 74 -7.44 -6.00 0.75
CA PHE A 74 -7.21 -4.64 1.24
C PHE A 74 -8.45 -3.75 1.06
N ARG A 75 -9.06 -3.72 -0.15
CA ARG A 75 -10.28 -2.94 -0.42
C ARG A 75 -11.46 -3.41 0.42
N ASP A 76 -11.57 -4.72 0.63
CA ASP A 76 -12.61 -5.33 1.45
C ASP A 76 -12.33 -5.18 2.96
N LYS A 77 -11.18 -4.61 3.36
CA LYS A 77 -10.72 -4.45 4.75
C LYS A 77 -10.78 -5.74 5.58
N SER A 78 -10.55 -6.87 4.92
CA SER A 78 -10.67 -8.22 5.51
C SER A 78 -9.66 -8.55 6.61
N ASP A 79 -8.57 -7.78 6.72
CA ASP A 79 -7.54 -7.94 7.75
C ASP A 79 -7.67 -6.81 8.78
N GLU A 80 -8.48 -7.05 9.81
CA GLU A 80 -8.74 -6.10 10.90
C GLU A 80 -7.48 -5.73 11.67
N ASP A 81 -6.53 -6.65 11.77
CA ASP A 81 -5.29 -6.45 12.50
C ASP A 81 -4.32 -5.53 11.76
N CYS A 82 -4.37 -5.45 10.42
CA CYS A 82 -3.54 -4.52 9.65
C CYS A 82 -4.18 -3.13 9.50
N ASN A 83 -5.49 -3.03 9.68
CA ASN A 83 -6.23 -1.78 9.46
C ASN A 83 -5.78 -0.67 10.43
N GLY A 84 -5.65 0.56 9.91
CA GLY A 84 -5.43 1.75 10.72
C GLY A 84 -6.68 2.14 11.52
N HIS A 85 -6.48 2.94 12.57
CA HIS A 85 -7.58 3.41 13.45
C HIS A 85 -8.40 4.57 12.86
N VAL A 86 -7.95 5.16 11.75
CA VAL A 86 -8.59 6.35 11.13
C VAL A 86 -9.45 5.91 9.94
N LEU A 87 -10.37 6.76 9.49
CA LEU A 87 -11.15 6.56 8.26
C LEU A 87 -10.20 6.58 7.05
N SER A 88 -10.11 5.43 6.37
CA SER A 88 -9.34 5.26 5.13
C SER A 88 -9.78 6.29 4.09
N ILE A 89 -8.84 7.01 3.48
CA ILE A 89 -9.10 7.83 2.29
C ILE A 89 -9.36 6.85 1.13
N THR A 90 -10.59 6.34 1.03
CA THR A 90 -10.98 5.35 0.01
C THR A 90 -11.22 5.98 -1.37
N GLU A 91 -11.11 7.31 -1.49
CA GLU A 91 -11.45 8.04 -2.71
C GLU A 91 -10.31 8.16 -3.73
N VAL A 92 -9.11 7.66 -3.42
CA VAL A 92 -8.08 7.60 -4.45
C VAL A 92 -8.30 6.31 -5.22
N SER A 93 -9.01 6.44 -6.35
CA SER A 93 -9.21 5.42 -7.39
C SER A 93 -7.90 5.07 -8.11
N ILE A 94 -6.86 4.81 -7.33
CA ILE A 94 -5.59 4.30 -7.80
C ILE A 94 -5.81 2.79 -7.88
N ASN A 95 -5.94 2.27 -9.09
CA ASN A 95 -5.92 0.84 -9.37
C ASN A 95 -4.57 0.20 -9.03
N SER A 96 -3.60 1.02 -8.60
CA SER A 96 -2.17 0.77 -8.67
C SER A 96 -1.40 1.19 -7.42
N PHE A 97 -2.08 1.48 -6.30
CA PHE A 97 -1.53 1.13 -4.99
C PHE A 97 -1.63 -0.39 -4.80
N SER A 98 -1.31 -1.14 -5.85
CA SER A 98 -0.98 -2.52 -5.72
C SER A 98 0.12 -2.56 -4.66
N LEU A 99 -0.07 -3.44 -3.69
CA LEU A 99 0.94 -3.81 -2.73
C LEU A 99 2.11 -4.39 -3.54
N LEU A 100 2.93 -3.52 -4.15
CA LEU A 100 4.08 -3.86 -5.02
C LEU A 100 5.26 -4.37 -4.20
N CYS A 101 4.96 -5.16 -3.19
CA CYS A 101 5.84 -6.15 -2.66
C CYS A 101 5.08 -7.47 -2.71
N GLY A 102 4.76 -7.93 -3.92
CA GLY A 102 4.30 -9.31 -4.18
C GLY A 102 5.40 -10.36 -3.97
N TYR A 103 6.49 -9.99 -3.30
CA TYR A 103 7.49 -10.92 -2.83
C TYR A 103 7.26 -11.11 -1.34
N PRO A 104 7.17 -12.36 -0.85
CA PRO A 104 7.10 -12.61 0.58
C PRO A 104 8.28 -11.94 1.28
N CYS A 105 8.09 -11.52 2.53
CA CYS A 105 9.18 -11.08 3.39
C CYS A 105 10.28 -12.15 3.35
N LYS A 106 11.33 -11.91 2.57
CA LYS A 106 12.53 -12.74 2.62
C LYS A 106 13.17 -12.45 3.97
N SER A 107 13.54 -13.50 4.69
CA SER A 107 14.38 -13.41 5.88
C SER A 107 15.56 -12.50 5.59
N ILE A 108 15.57 -11.31 6.21
CA ILE A 108 16.74 -10.42 6.27
C ILE A 108 17.69 -10.99 7.31
#